data_AF-A0A955XIT0-F1
#
_entry.id   AF-A0A955XIT0-F1
#
_cell.length_a   1.000
_cell.length_b   1.000
_cell.length_c   1.000
_cell.angle_alpha   90.00
_cell.angle_beta   90.00
_cell.angle_gamma   90.00
#
_symmetry.space_group_name_H-M   'P 1'
#
loop_
_entity.id
_entity.type
_entity.pdbx_description
1 polymer ?
#
loop_
_entity_poly.entity_id
_entity_poly.type
_entity_poly.pdbx_seq_one_letter_code
_entity_poly.pdbx_strand_id
1 'polypeptide(L)'
;MASKKLTRGPRGGTKLSVSFEFFPPKTEKMAERLWETVQRLAPLQPAFVSVTYGAGGSTRERSLAAVKRIISDTDLEVAAHLTCVDATRDDVNEVVDEFAALGVKRFVALRGDPSTGIGTRFRPHPEG
;
A
#
# COMPACT_ATOMS: atom_id res chain seq x y z
N MET A 1 14.18 -35.32 -27.93
CA MET A 1 13.96 -34.81 -26.56
C MET A 1 12.78 -33.88 -26.57
N ALA A 2 11.67 -34.22 -25.92
CA ALA A 2 10.45 -33.39 -25.91
C ALA A 2 10.57 -32.30 -24.84
N SER A 3 10.46 -31.04 -25.27
CA SER A 3 10.38 -29.87 -24.39
C SER A 3 9.15 -29.98 -23.48
N LYS A 4 9.35 -30.04 -22.17
CA LYS A 4 8.29 -29.94 -21.17
C LYS A 4 7.74 -28.50 -21.23
N LYS A 5 6.74 -28.26 -22.09
CA LYS A 5 5.96 -27.03 -22.03
C LYS A 5 5.37 -26.90 -20.62
N LEU A 6 5.69 -25.80 -19.95
CA LEU A 6 5.16 -25.43 -18.62
C LEU A 6 3.65 -25.13 -18.61
N THR A 7 2.98 -25.23 -19.76
CA THR A 7 1.53 -25.08 -19.88
C THR A 7 0.83 -26.32 -19.33
N ARG A 8 0.87 -26.49 -18.00
CA ARG A 8 -0.15 -27.30 -17.33
C ARG A 8 -1.39 -26.41 -17.29
N GLY A 9 -2.43 -26.82 -18.04
CA GLY A 9 -3.77 -26.23 -17.95
C GLY A 9 -4.25 -26.17 -16.51
N PRO A 10 -5.36 -25.47 -16.21
CA PRO A 10 -5.78 -25.20 -14.85
C PRO A 10 -5.98 -26.52 -14.13
N ARG A 11 -4.96 -26.94 -13.35
CA ARG A 11 -5.13 -28.01 -12.38
C ARG A 11 -6.16 -27.46 -11.42
N GLY A 12 -7.14 -28.27 -11.03
CA GLY A 12 -8.09 -27.96 -9.96
C GLY A 12 -7.36 -27.77 -8.62
N GLY A 13 -6.61 -26.68 -8.53
CA GLY A 13 -5.78 -26.25 -7.43
C GLY A 13 -6.44 -25.06 -6.77
N THR A 14 -6.29 -25.00 -5.45
CA THR A 14 -6.69 -23.92 -4.54
C THR A 14 -6.93 -22.57 -5.23
N LYS A 15 -8.12 -22.00 -5.00
CA LYS A 15 -8.49 -20.63 -5.43
C LYS A 15 -7.35 -19.67 -5.06
N LEU A 16 -6.60 -19.19 -6.05
CA LEU A 16 -5.46 -18.28 -5.83
C LEU A 16 -5.98 -16.98 -5.23
N SER A 17 -5.40 -16.58 -4.09
CA SER A 17 -5.67 -15.28 -3.47
C SER A 17 -4.59 -14.30 -3.91
N VAL A 18 -5.00 -13.10 -4.29
CA VAL A 18 -4.10 -12.04 -4.78
C VAL A 18 -4.39 -10.72 -4.06
N SER A 19 -3.39 -9.84 -4.00
CA SER A 19 -3.50 -8.45 -3.60
C SER A 19 -2.73 -7.58 -4.59
N PHE A 20 -3.10 -6.31 -4.69
CA PHE A 20 -2.41 -5.34 -5.56
C PHE A 20 -1.90 -4.17 -4.73
N GLU A 21 -0.70 -3.68 -5.06
CA GLU A 21 -0.09 -2.53 -4.40
C GLU A 21 -0.09 -1.32 -5.33
N PHE A 22 -0.48 -0.17 -4.80
CA PHE A 22 -0.52 1.10 -5.51
C PHE A 22 0.38 2.14 -4.86
N PHE A 23 0.92 3.03 -5.69
CA PHE A 23 1.67 4.19 -5.24
C PHE A 23 0.82 5.46 -5.33
N PRO A 24 0.86 6.34 -4.31
CA PRO A 24 0.10 7.58 -4.33
C PRO A 24 0.55 8.47 -5.51
N PRO A 25 -0.40 9.00 -6.30
CA PRO A 25 -0.09 9.70 -7.55
C PRO A 25 0.55 11.06 -7.27
N LYS A 26 1.60 11.43 -8.02
CA LYS A 26 2.28 12.74 -7.86
C LYS A 26 1.63 13.87 -8.66
N THR A 27 0.76 13.54 -9.60
CA THR A 27 0.11 14.48 -10.52
C THR A 27 -1.33 14.03 -10.79
N GLU A 28 -2.17 14.95 -11.27
CA GLU A 28 -3.58 14.65 -11.57
C GLU A 28 -3.73 13.54 -12.62
N LYS A 29 -2.92 13.61 -13.69
CA LYS A 29 -2.88 12.55 -14.72
C LYS A 29 -2.52 11.17 -14.15
N MET A 30 -1.65 11.12 -13.13
CA MET A 30 -1.34 9.87 -12.45
C MET A 30 -2.51 9.41 -11.55
N ALA A 31 -3.28 10.35 -10.99
CA ALA A 31 -4.45 10.04 -10.18
C ALA A 31 -5.58 9.44 -11.03
N GLU A 32 -5.84 9.99 -12.21
CA GLU A 32 -6.75 9.42 -13.21
C GLU A 32 -6.33 7.99 -13.59
N ARG A 33 -5.06 7.80 -13.94
CA ARG A 33 -4.52 6.48 -14.31
C ARG A 33 -4.59 5.47 -13.17
N LEU A 34 -4.29 5.89 -11.94
CA LEU A 34 -4.44 5.05 -10.76
C LEU A 34 -5.89 4.60 -10.63
N TRP A 35 -6.84 5.52 -10.79
CA TRP A 35 -8.25 5.22 -10.68
C TRP A 35 -8.73 4.22 -11.74
N GLU A 36 -8.37 4.44 -13.01
CA GLU A 36 -8.65 3.47 -14.09
C GLU A 36 -8.10 2.08 -13.77
N THR A 37 -6.90 2.02 -13.16
CA THR A 37 -6.25 0.75 -12.78
C THR A 37 -7.01 0.08 -11.64
N VAL A 38 -7.41 0.82 -10.61
CA VAL A 38 -8.23 0.30 -9.50
C VAL A 38 -9.53 -0.28 -10.05
N GLN A 39 -10.26 0.45 -10.88
CA GLN A 39 -11.52 -0.01 -11.48
C GLN A 39 -11.34 -1.27 -12.33
N ARG A 40 -10.21 -1.38 -13.05
CA ARG A 40 -9.91 -2.55 -13.87
C ARG A 40 -9.55 -3.79 -13.05
N LEU A 41 -8.93 -3.61 -11.89
CA LEU A 41 -8.48 -4.71 -11.03
C LEU A 41 -9.52 -5.14 -9.99
N ALA A 42 -10.45 -4.25 -9.59
CA ALA A 42 -11.48 -4.55 -8.61
C ALA A 42 -12.33 -5.80 -8.94
N PRO A 43 -12.73 -6.07 -10.20
CA PRO A 43 -13.49 -7.28 -10.55
C PRO A 43 -12.74 -8.60 -10.32
N LEU A 44 -11.42 -8.56 -10.13
CA LEU A 44 -10.62 -9.75 -9.79
C LEU A 44 -10.80 -10.18 -8.32
N GLN A 45 -11.54 -9.41 -7.52
CA GLN A 45 -11.82 -9.67 -6.11
C GLN A 45 -10.54 -9.96 -5.31
N PRO A 46 -9.55 -9.05 -5.32
CA PRO A 46 -8.35 -9.23 -4.50
C PRO A 46 -8.75 -9.30 -3.02
N ALA A 47 -7.97 -10.03 -2.22
CA ALA A 47 -8.20 -10.13 -0.78
C ALA A 47 -8.08 -8.76 -0.08
N PHE A 48 -7.21 -7.90 -0.59
CA PHE A 48 -7.09 -6.49 -0.25
C PHE A 48 -6.26 -5.79 -1.32
N VAL A 49 -6.25 -4.47 -1.30
CA VAL A 49 -5.26 -3.64 -2.01
C VAL A 49 -4.41 -2.88 -1.00
N SER A 50 -3.14 -2.66 -1.29
CA SER A 50 -2.28 -1.82 -0.45
C SER A 50 -1.96 -0.48 -1.12
N VAL A 51 -1.82 0.55 -0.30
CA VAL A 51 -1.34 1.87 -0.74
C VAL A 51 -0.06 2.18 0.00
N THR A 52 0.99 2.48 -0.76
CA THR A 52 2.31 2.77 -0.19
C THR A 52 2.34 4.11 0.55
N TYR A 53 3.27 4.20 1.51
CA TYR A 53 3.50 5.36 2.34
C TYR A 53 5.01 5.63 2.35
N GLY A 54 5.40 6.84 1.95
CA GLY A 54 6.79 7.23 1.83
C GLY A 54 7.46 7.32 3.20
N ALA A 55 8.71 6.90 3.26
CA ALA A 55 9.56 7.03 4.45
C ALA A 55 9.49 8.45 5.04
N GLY A 56 9.45 8.54 6.36
CA GLY A 56 9.34 9.81 7.09
C GLY A 56 8.07 10.62 6.77
N GLY A 57 7.01 10.00 6.26
CA GLY A 57 5.77 10.71 5.95
C GLY A 57 5.78 11.55 4.68
N SER A 58 6.80 11.40 3.83
CA SER A 58 6.99 12.18 2.59
C SER A 58 5.84 12.10 1.57
N THR A 59 4.92 11.15 1.72
CA THR A 59 3.71 11.03 0.90
C THR A 59 2.42 10.99 1.71
N ARG A 60 2.40 11.39 2.99
CA ARG A 60 1.24 11.27 3.91
C ARG A 60 -0.07 11.71 3.26
N GLU A 61 -0.17 12.98 2.86
CA GLU A 61 -1.38 13.57 2.26
C GLU A 61 -1.87 12.81 1.02
N ARG A 62 -0.94 12.48 0.10
CA ARG A 62 -1.29 11.79 -1.15
C ARG A 62 -1.71 10.34 -0.91
N SER A 63 -1.12 9.68 0.08
CA SER A 63 -1.50 8.33 0.50
C SER A 63 -2.89 8.34 1.12
N LEU A 64 -3.16 9.32 1.99
CA LEU A 64 -4.46 9.53 2.61
C LEU A 64 -5.56 9.76 1.55
N ALA A 65 -5.30 10.62 0.57
CA ALA A 65 -6.24 10.90 -0.53
C ALA A 65 -6.53 9.67 -1.39
N ALA A 66 -5.51 8.88 -1.72
CA ALA A 66 -5.68 7.65 -2.49
C ALA A 66 -6.49 6.60 -1.71
N VAL A 67 -6.18 6.40 -0.43
CA VAL A 67 -6.92 5.48 0.45
C VAL A 67 -8.38 5.92 0.58
N LYS A 68 -8.62 7.21 0.87
CA LYS A 68 -9.97 7.77 1.01
C LYS A 68 -10.82 7.49 -0.22
N ARG A 69 -10.28 7.74 -1.43
CA ARG A 69 -11.00 7.51 -2.68
C ARG A 69 -11.31 6.03 -2.91
N ILE A 70 -10.36 5.14 -2.64
CA ILE A 70 -10.59 3.69 -2.82
C ILE A 70 -11.68 3.21 -1.86
N ILE A 71 -11.66 3.64 -0.60
CA ILE A 71 -12.67 3.26 0.39
C ILE A 71 -14.05 3.87 0.07
N SER A 72 -14.11 5.12 -0.41
CA SER A 72 -15.40 5.77 -0.69
C SER A 72 -16.10 5.25 -1.93
N ASP A 73 -15.32 4.84 -2.94
CA ASP A 73 -15.84 4.58 -4.29
C ASP A 73 -15.80 3.09 -4.66
N THR A 74 -15.29 2.21 -3.80
CA THR A 74 -15.22 0.76 -4.04
C THR A 74 -15.48 -0.06 -2.76
N ASP A 75 -15.79 -1.34 -2.93
CA ASP A 75 -15.91 -2.31 -1.82
C ASP A 75 -14.57 -2.99 -1.47
N LEU A 76 -13.43 -2.45 -1.93
CA LEU A 76 -12.11 -3.06 -1.70
C LEU A 76 -11.64 -2.84 -0.27
N GLU A 77 -11.14 -3.90 0.38
CA GLU A 77 -10.39 -3.75 1.63
C GLU A 77 -9.02 -3.10 1.35
N VAL A 78 -8.70 -2.04 2.09
CA VAL A 78 -7.44 -1.31 1.95
C VAL A 78 -6.48 -1.61 3.10
N ALA A 79 -5.25 -1.96 2.75
CA ALA A 79 -4.10 -2.02 3.63
C ALA A 79 -3.25 -0.75 3.49
N ALA A 80 -3.20 0.10 4.53
CA ALA A 80 -2.33 1.27 4.50
C ALA A 80 -0.89 0.86 4.87
N HIS A 81 0.08 1.22 4.05
CA HIS A 81 1.47 1.16 4.48
C HIS A 81 1.71 2.22 5.55
N LEU A 82 2.58 1.91 6.50
CA LEU A 82 2.96 2.79 7.58
C LEU A 82 4.46 2.66 7.81
N THR A 83 5.18 3.77 7.84
CA THR A 83 6.62 3.79 8.15
C THR A 83 6.90 4.57 9.42
N CYS A 84 7.86 4.13 10.23
CA CYS A 84 8.24 4.80 11.48
C CYS A 84 9.58 5.54 11.44
N VAL A 85 10.38 5.42 10.37
CA VAL A 85 11.65 6.12 10.26
C VAL A 85 11.45 7.64 10.33
N ASP A 86 12.31 8.30 11.10
CA ASP A 86 12.32 9.76 11.31
C ASP A 86 11.00 10.35 11.86
N ALA A 87 10.15 9.52 12.49
CA ALA A 87 8.88 9.93 13.09
C ALA A 87 8.88 9.60 14.58
N THR A 88 8.29 10.46 15.41
CA THR A 88 8.03 10.13 16.82
C THR A 88 6.94 9.04 16.91
N ARG A 89 6.80 8.41 18.08
CA ARG A 89 5.65 7.53 18.34
C ARG A 89 4.32 8.28 18.17
N ASP A 90 4.26 9.55 18.58
CA ASP A 90 3.04 10.35 18.52
C ASP A 90 2.66 10.68 17.07
N ASP A 91 3.65 10.97 16.21
CA ASP A 91 3.44 11.13 14.76
C ASP A 91 2.86 9.85 14.13
N VAL A 92 3.41 8.69 14.50
CA VAL A 92 2.93 7.40 13.99
C VAL A 92 1.50 7.13 14.47
N ASN A 93 1.18 7.44 15.73
CA ASN A 93 -0.17 7.30 16.27
C ASN A 93 -1.17 8.21 15.55
N GLU A 94 -0.80 9.47 15.31
CA GLU A 94 -1.64 10.41 14.57
C GLU A 94 -1.97 9.89 13.16
N VAL A 95 -0.96 9.36 12.46
CA VAL A 95 -1.17 8.76 11.13
C VAL A 95 -2.08 7.54 11.21
N VAL A 96 -1.93 6.68 12.22
CA VAL A 96 -2.82 5.53 12.44
C VAL A 96 -4.25 6.01 12.68
N ASP A 97 -4.46 7.02 13.51
CA ASP A 97 -5.77 7.58 13.81
C ASP A 97 -6.43 8.18 12.57
N GLU A 98 -5.69 8.88 11.72
CA GLU A 98 -6.19 9.40 10.44
C GLU A 98 -6.66 8.28 9.49
N PHE A 99 -5.84 7.25 9.30
CA PHE A 99 -6.22 6.13 8.44
C PHE A 99 -7.38 5.32 9.03
N ALA A 100 -7.39 5.12 10.35
CA ALA A 100 -8.48 4.45 11.05
C ALA A 100 -9.80 5.22 10.92
N ALA A 101 -9.78 6.55 11.00
CA ALA A 101 -10.94 7.41 10.80
C ALA A 101 -11.52 7.32 9.37
N LEU A 102 -10.69 6.97 8.38
CA LEU A 102 -11.15 6.66 7.01
C LEU A 102 -11.72 5.24 6.86
N GLY A 103 -11.63 4.40 7.88
CA GLY A 103 -12.11 3.01 7.86
C GLY A 103 -11.04 1.97 7.54
N VAL A 104 -9.75 2.34 7.51
CA VAL A 104 -8.65 1.36 7.38
C VAL A 104 -8.60 0.47 8.61
N LYS A 105 -8.54 -0.86 8.38
CA LYS A 105 -8.44 -1.88 9.43
C LYS A 105 -7.18 -2.73 9.33
N ARG A 106 -6.38 -2.54 8.28
CA ARG A 106 -5.19 -3.33 7.97
C ARG A 106 -4.02 -2.39 7.72
N PHE A 107 -2.92 -2.61 8.44
CA PHE A 107 -1.69 -1.85 8.26
C PHE A 107 -0.54 -2.77 7.84
N VAL A 108 0.24 -2.32 6.87
CA VAL A 108 1.54 -2.92 6.53
C VAL A 108 2.59 -2.09 7.26
N ALA A 109 2.98 -2.55 8.45
CA ALA A 109 3.95 -1.86 9.30
C ALA A 109 5.38 -2.09 8.79
N LEU A 110 6.06 -1.01 8.45
CA LEU A 110 7.38 -1.00 7.86
C LEU A 110 8.29 -0.06 8.65
N ARG A 111 9.59 -0.32 8.60
CA ARG A 111 10.59 0.63 9.13
C ARG A 111 10.64 1.90 8.28
N GLY A 112 10.71 1.75 6.97
CA GLY A 112 11.08 2.82 6.03
C GLY A 112 12.60 2.89 5.81
N ASP A 113 13.01 3.56 4.75
CA ASP A 113 14.43 3.77 4.44
C ASP A 113 14.99 4.98 5.19
N PRO A 114 16.23 4.92 5.71
CA PRO A 114 16.82 6.06 6.41
C PRO A 114 16.97 7.28 5.48
N SER A 115 16.68 8.48 6.01
CA SER A 115 16.91 9.75 5.31
C SER A 115 18.38 9.98 4.94
N THR A 116 19.32 9.37 5.67
CA THR A 116 20.76 9.41 5.38
C THR A 116 21.17 8.61 4.14
N GLY A 117 20.25 7.91 3.49
CA GLY A 117 20.45 7.18 2.25
C GLY A 117 20.23 5.67 2.37
N ILE A 118 19.92 5.05 1.23
CA ILE A 118 19.66 3.61 1.14
C ILE A 118 20.88 2.81 1.61
N GLY A 119 20.66 1.83 2.48
CA GLY A 119 21.72 0.98 3.03
C GLY A 119 22.47 1.55 4.24
N THR A 120 22.17 2.79 4.65
CA THR A 120 22.71 3.33 5.90
C THR A 120 22.03 2.70 7.13
N ARG A 121 22.69 2.79 8.29
CA ARG A 121 22.18 2.17 9.52
C ARG A 121 20.95 2.92 10.02
N PHE A 122 19.84 2.21 10.19
CA PHE A 122 18.66 2.75 10.87
C PHE A 122 18.99 3.17 12.30
N ARG A 123 18.45 4.32 12.71
CA ARG A 123 18.39 4.77 14.10
C ARG A 123 16.93 5.12 14.41
N PRO A 124 16.36 4.59 15.50
CA PRO A 124 15.03 5.00 15.93
C PRO A 124 15.01 6.48 16.29
N HIS A 125 13.86 7.13 16.17
CA HIS A 125 13.72 8.49 16.64
C HIS A 125 13.91 8.52 18.16
N PRO A 126 14.50 9.57 18.77
CA PRO A 126 14.70 9.64 20.21
C PRO A 126 13.41 9.47 21.04
N GLU A 127 12.27 9.80 20.45
CA GLU A 127 10.93 9.72 21.06
C GLU A 127 10.10 8.51 20.54
N GLY A 128 10.70 7.59 19.78
CA GLY A 128 10.03 6.39 19.26
C GLY A 128 10.65 5.87 17.98
#